data_AF-A0A0N4YZ93-F1
#
_entry.id   AF-A0A0N4YZ93-F1
#
_cell.length_a   1.000
_cell.length_b   1.000
_cell.length_c   1.000
_cell.angle_alpha   90.00
_cell.angle_beta   90.00
_cell.angle_gamma   90.00
#
_symmetry.space_group_name_H-M   'P 1'
#
loop_
_entity.id
_entity.type
_entity.pdbx_description
1 polymer ?
#
loop_
_entity_poly.entity_id
_entity_poly.type
_entity_poly.pdbx_seq_one_letter_code
_entity_poly.pdbx_strand_id
1 'polypeptide(L)'
;MYTPTTSTNDPIFWNHHSFVDLIWENWRQARQSRATRETQYPANNPSCSSQAHFGSNTMQPFFPMVNTDGLSNQYTDNLYTFAPRPTCSFGNPAGCGSRFLFCDFSHGAPRCAAKIAVGGNCGGYSS
;
A
#
# COMPACT_ATOMS: atom_id res chain seq x y z
N MET A 1 8.58 -12.74 -9.38
CA MET A 1 8.36 -12.05 -8.09
C MET A 1 8.20 -13.02 -6.90
N TYR A 2 9.24 -13.76 -6.49
CA TYR A 2 9.21 -14.59 -5.26
C TYR A 2 10.58 -14.68 -4.57
N THR A 3 11.66 -14.57 -5.34
CA THR A 3 13.03 -14.51 -4.82
C THR A 3 13.39 -13.09 -4.39
N PRO A 4 13.68 -12.81 -3.11
CA PRO A 4 13.91 -11.44 -2.64
C PRO A 4 15.05 -10.71 -3.37
N THR A 5 16.17 -11.41 -3.63
CA THR A 5 17.40 -10.83 -4.20
C THR A 5 17.28 -10.41 -5.66
N THR A 6 16.29 -10.91 -6.40
CA THR A 6 16.08 -10.60 -7.82
C THR A 6 14.68 -10.08 -8.11
N SER A 7 13.88 -9.83 -7.06
CA SER A 7 12.48 -9.44 -7.17
C SER A 7 12.29 -8.14 -7.95
N THR A 8 13.19 -7.18 -7.77
CA THR A 8 13.19 -5.86 -8.43
C THR A 8 13.44 -5.91 -9.94
N ASN A 9 13.97 -7.03 -10.47
CA ASN A 9 14.16 -7.21 -11.92
C ASN A 9 12.83 -7.41 -12.66
N ASP A 10 11.79 -7.84 -11.95
CA ASP A 10 10.43 -7.95 -12.48
C ASP A 10 9.71 -6.61 -12.31
N PRO A 11 9.25 -5.94 -13.39
CA PRO A 11 8.66 -4.61 -13.29
C PRO A 11 7.36 -4.56 -12.46
N ILE A 12 6.72 -5.70 -12.22
CA ILE A 12 5.55 -5.78 -11.32
C ILE A 12 5.93 -5.39 -9.88
N PHE A 13 7.19 -5.59 -9.48
CA PHE A 13 7.71 -5.22 -8.16
C PHE A 13 7.36 -3.78 -7.78
N TRP A 14 7.59 -2.84 -8.70
CA TRP A 14 7.39 -1.42 -8.44
C TRP A 14 5.91 -1.08 -8.25
N ASN A 15 5.03 -1.64 -9.09
CA ASN A 15 3.59 -1.44 -8.95
C ASN A 15 3.05 -2.07 -7.66
N HIS A 16 3.56 -3.24 -7.28
CA HIS A 16 3.20 -3.89 -6.03
C HIS A 16 3.62 -3.06 -4.82
N HIS A 17 4.87 -2.60 -4.77
CA HIS A 17 5.36 -1.82 -3.63
C HIS A 17 4.75 -0.42 -3.54
N SER A 18 4.39 0.22 -4.67
CA SER A 18 3.58 1.45 -4.64
C SER A 18 2.19 1.20 -4.03
N PHE A 19 1.58 0.04 -4.26
CA PHE A 19 0.31 -0.32 -3.63
C PHE A 19 0.45 -0.64 -2.13
N VAL A 20 1.57 -1.26 -1.72
CA VAL A 20 1.88 -1.45 -0.29
C VAL A 20 2.07 -0.10 0.40
N ASP A 21 2.78 0.84 -0.23
CA ASP A 21 2.98 2.19 0.29
C ASP A 21 1.65 2.96 0.41
N LEU A 22 0.74 2.83 -0.58
CA LEU A 22 -0.62 3.37 -0.48
C LEU A 22 -1.38 2.84 0.74
N ILE A 23 -1.29 1.53 1.01
CA ILE A 23 -1.97 0.93 2.19
C ILE A 23 -1.39 1.51 3.48
N TRP A 24 -0.06 1.62 3.54
CA TRP A 24 0.63 2.21 4.69
C TRP A 24 0.22 3.66 4.92
N GLU A 25 0.22 4.48 3.86
CA GLU A 25 -0.18 5.89 3.95
C GLU A 25 -1.64 6.06 4.37
N ASN A 26 -2.56 5.25 3.83
CA ASN A 26 -3.95 5.25 4.28
C ASN A 26 -4.08 4.93 5.77
N TRP A 27 -3.30 3.98 6.28
CA TRP A 27 -3.27 3.67 7.71
C TRP A 27 -2.73 4.85 8.53
N ARG A 28 -1.62 5.47 8.10
CA ARG A 28 -1.06 6.66 8.76
C ARG A 28 -2.09 7.79 8.82
N GLN A 29 -2.82 8.01 7.73
CA GLN A 29 -3.85 9.03 7.65
C GLN A 29 -5.01 8.77 8.61
N ALA A 30 -5.44 7.51 8.75
CA ALA A 30 -6.55 7.12 9.61
C ALA A 30 -6.18 7.00 11.09
N ARG A 31 -4.92 6.73 11.43
CA ARG A 31 -4.50 6.34 12.80
C ARG A 31 -3.58 7.34 13.49
N GLN A 32 -2.95 8.24 12.75
CA GLN A 32 -1.94 9.15 13.28
C GLN A 32 -2.31 10.60 12.94
N SER A 33 -2.09 11.49 13.91
CA SER A 33 -2.02 12.93 13.62
C SER A 33 -0.82 13.22 12.71
N ARG A 34 -0.86 14.35 11.99
CA ARG A 34 0.23 14.74 11.08
C ARG A 34 1.59 14.80 11.80
N ALA A 35 1.64 15.30 13.04
CA ALA A 35 2.86 15.36 13.84
C ALA A 35 3.37 13.98 14.28
N THR A 36 2.47 13.06 14.65
CA THR A 36 2.87 11.71 15.08
C THR A 36 3.35 10.82 13.94
N ARG A 37 2.96 11.10 12.69
CA ARG A 37 3.41 10.33 11.52
C ARG A 37 4.91 10.36 11.31
N GLU A 38 5.56 11.44 11.70
CA GLU A 38 7.01 11.66 11.50
C GLU A 38 7.86 11.14 12.66
N THR A 39 7.24 10.79 13.80
CA THR A 39 7.99 10.47 15.03
C THR A 39 7.66 9.10 15.61
N GLN A 40 6.54 8.49 15.23
CA GLN A 40 6.12 7.21 15.79
C GLN A 40 6.81 6.02 15.12
N TYR A 41 8.08 5.81 15.46
CA TYR A 41 8.86 4.62 15.12
C TYR A 41 8.94 3.66 16.32
N PRO A 42 8.90 2.32 16.16
CA PRO A 42 9.06 1.38 17.27
C PRO A 42 10.38 1.57 18.02
N ALA A 43 10.37 1.36 19.34
CA ALA A 43 11.61 1.35 20.12
C ALA A 43 12.52 0.20 19.68
N ASN A 44 13.84 0.43 19.74
CA ASN A 44 14.83 -0.59 19.41
C ASN A 44 14.67 -1.81 20.32
N ASN A 45 14.39 -2.97 19.73
CA ASN A 45 14.26 -4.21 20.46
C ASN A 45 14.96 -5.36 19.69
N PRO A 46 16.16 -5.79 20.12
CA PRO A 46 16.90 -6.84 19.42
C PRO A 46 16.22 -8.22 19.50
N SER A 47 15.28 -8.42 20.42
CA SER A 47 14.46 -9.63 20.48
C SER A 47 13.32 -9.63 19.45
N CYS A 48 12.99 -8.47 18.86
CA CYS A 48 11.92 -8.32 17.88
C CYS A 48 12.45 -8.18 16.44
N SER A 49 13.57 -7.48 16.25
CA SER A 49 14.15 -7.23 14.94
C SER A 49 15.67 -7.09 15.00
N SER A 50 16.34 -7.29 13.87
CA SER A 50 17.77 -6.99 13.75
C SER A 50 18.04 -5.49 13.91
N GLN A 51 19.30 -5.14 14.23
CA GLN A 51 19.73 -3.74 14.35
C GLN A 51 19.53 -2.95 13.06
N ALA A 52 19.48 -3.62 11.90
CA ALA A 52 19.22 -2.99 10.60
C ALA A 52 17.85 -2.27 10.55
N HIS A 53 16.90 -2.65 11.40
CA HIS A 53 15.58 -2.02 11.52
C HIS A 53 15.48 -1.00 12.65
N PHE A 54 16.57 -0.66 13.33
CA PHE A 54 16.54 0.39 14.36
C PHE A 54 16.40 1.75 13.71
N GLY A 55 15.63 2.65 14.35
CA GLY A 55 15.23 3.92 13.73
C GLY A 55 16.41 4.77 13.25
N SER A 56 17.48 4.81 14.06
CA SER A 56 18.70 5.58 13.78
C SER A 56 19.72 4.86 12.89
N ASN A 57 19.41 3.65 12.40
CA ASN A 57 20.33 2.93 11.51
C ASN A 57 20.09 3.34 10.05
N THR A 58 21.16 3.38 9.26
CA THR A 58 21.11 3.72 7.84
C THR A 58 20.22 2.73 7.09
N MET A 59 19.29 3.25 6.29
CA MET A 59 18.51 2.45 5.36
C MET A 59 19.41 2.07 4.17
N GLN A 60 20.18 0.98 4.33
CA GLN A 60 21.20 0.61 3.35
C GLN A 60 20.62 0.41 1.94
N PRO A 61 21.31 0.88 0.87
CA PRO A 61 22.60 1.59 0.85
C PRO A 61 22.49 3.13 0.90
N PHE A 62 21.35 3.69 1.29
CA PHE A 62 21.00 5.10 1.07
C PHE A 62 21.54 6.06 2.13
N PHE A 63 22.86 6.14 2.31
CA PHE A 63 23.48 7.15 3.19
C PHE A 63 23.27 8.58 2.66
N PRO A 64 22.92 9.58 3.51
CA PRO A 64 22.87 9.54 4.97
C PRO A 64 21.50 9.19 5.59
N MET A 65 20.54 8.69 4.82
CA MET A 65 19.18 8.45 5.31
C MET A 65 19.12 7.27 6.28
N VAL A 66 18.45 7.47 7.40
CA VAL A 66 18.15 6.45 8.42
C VAL A 66 16.70 5.98 8.31
N ASN A 67 16.37 4.86 8.95
CA ASN A 67 15.03 4.28 8.88
C ASN A 67 13.91 5.25 9.32
N THR A 68 14.16 6.12 10.30
CA THR A 68 13.19 7.14 10.72
C THR A 68 12.93 8.21 9.68
N ASP A 69 13.87 8.48 8.76
CA ASP A 69 13.66 9.46 7.69
C ASP A 69 12.54 9.02 6.74
N GLY A 70 12.33 7.71 6.61
CA GLY A 70 11.22 7.11 5.88
C GLY A 70 9.83 7.49 6.39
N LEU A 71 9.72 8.07 7.60
CA LEU A 71 8.46 8.53 8.16
C LEU A 71 8.05 9.95 7.71
N SER A 72 8.92 10.67 7.01
CA SER A 72 8.69 12.07 6.63
C SER A 72 7.38 12.27 5.86
N ASN A 73 6.60 13.29 6.23
CA ASN A 73 5.44 13.70 5.43
C ASN A 73 5.87 14.36 4.11
N GLN A 74 7.13 14.79 3.98
CA GLN A 74 7.61 15.47 2.77
C GLN A 74 7.52 14.61 1.51
N TYR A 75 7.54 13.27 1.64
CA TYR A 75 7.34 12.37 0.52
C TYR A 75 5.96 12.56 -0.13
N THR A 76 4.90 12.61 0.69
CA THR A 76 3.53 12.78 0.19
C THR A 76 3.11 14.24 0.02
N ASP A 77 3.83 15.18 0.62
CA ASP A 77 3.59 16.62 0.45
C ASP A 77 4.28 17.17 -0.82
N ASN A 78 5.49 16.70 -1.15
CA ASN A 78 6.36 17.35 -2.14
C ASN A 78 6.81 16.45 -3.29
N LEU A 79 6.81 15.12 -3.13
CA LEU A 79 7.38 14.20 -4.12
C LEU A 79 6.32 13.46 -4.93
N TYR A 80 5.33 12.86 -4.25
CA TYR A 80 4.26 12.13 -4.91
C TYR A 80 2.94 12.26 -4.15
N THR A 81 1.84 11.96 -4.83
CA THR A 81 0.54 11.76 -4.18
C THR A 81 -0.14 10.55 -4.79
N PHE A 82 -1.00 9.90 -4.02
CA PHE A 82 -1.77 8.77 -4.50
C PHE A 82 -3.09 9.23 -5.12
N ALA A 83 -3.40 8.71 -6.31
CA ALA A 83 -4.74 8.82 -6.85
C ALA A 83 -5.74 8.07 -5.96
N PRO A 84 -6.99 8.57 -5.82
CA PRO A 84 -8.02 7.84 -5.11
C PRO A 84 -8.28 6.49 -5.78
N ARG A 85 -8.62 5.48 -4.97
CA ARG A 85 -9.05 4.19 -5.50
C ARG A 85 -10.32 4.37 -6.34
N PRO A 86 -10.49 3.63 -7.45
CA PRO A 86 -11.72 3.66 -8.22
C PRO A 86 -12.90 3.28 -7.33
N THR A 87 -14.01 4.00 -7.50
CA THR A 87 -15.24 3.81 -6.75
C THR A 87 -16.40 3.53 -7.70
N CYS A 88 -17.45 2.91 -7.15
CA CYS A 88 -18.68 2.66 -7.87
C CYS A 88 -19.85 2.78 -6.90
N SER A 89 -21.07 2.79 -7.42
CA SER A 89 -22.29 2.87 -6.60
C SER A 89 -23.43 2.15 -7.30
N PHE A 90 -24.55 1.96 -6.61
CA PHE A 90 -25.77 1.42 -7.23
C PHE A 90 -26.26 2.27 -8.41
N GLY A 91 -26.08 3.60 -8.34
CA GLY A 91 -26.42 4.53 -9.42
C GLY A 91 -25.34 4.66 -10.51
N ASN A 92 -24.14 4.13 -10.28
CA ASN A 92 -23.06 4.08 -11.26
C ASN A 92 -22.29 2.74 -11.19
N PRO A 93 -22.91 1.62 -11.62
CA PRO A 93 -22.28 0.29 -11.55
C PRO A 93 -21.02 0.15 -12.41
N ALA A 94 -20.90 0.96 -13.48
CA ALA A 94 -19.73 0.99 -14.35
C ALA A 94 -18.61 1.92 -13.82
N GLY A 95 -18.79 2.54 -12.65
CA GLY A 95 -17.90 3.58 -12.11
C GLY A 95 -16.45 3.16 -11.88
N CYS A 96 -16.17 1.85 -11.82
CA CYS A 96 -14.80 1.35 -11.63
C CYS A 96 -13.85 1.66 -12.79
N GLY A 97 -14.37 1.99 -13.99
CA GLY A 97 -13.57 2.55 -15.09
C GLY A 97 -12.44 1.65 -15.60
N SER A 98 -12.48 0.34 -15.33
CA SER A 98 -11.43 -0.60 -15.72
C SER A 98 -12.03 -1.92 -16.18
N ARG A 99 -11.51 -2.46 -17.29
CA ARG A 99 -11.92 -3.78 -17.79
C ARG A 99 -11.59 -4.92 -16.83
N PHE A 100 -10.66 -4.69 -15.91
CA PHE A 100 -10.18 -5.66 -14.92
C PHE A 100 -10.91 -5.57 -13.58
N LEU A 101 -11.73 -4.53 -13.38
CA LEU A 101 -12.48 -4.32 -12.15
C LEU A 101 -13.98 -4.45 -12.42
N PHE A 102 -14.73 -4.84 -11.41
CA PHE A 102 -16.19 -4.80 -11.41
C PHE A 102 -16.68 -4.16 -10.11
N CYS A 103 -17.91 -3.66 -10.12
CA CYS A 103 -18.54 -3.15 -8.92
C CYS A 103 -19.09 -4.32 -8.09
N ASP A 104 -18.47 -4.54 -6.94
CA ASP A 104 -18.87 -5.54 -5.95
C ASP A 104 -19.96 -4.94 -5.05
N PHE A 105 -21.13 -5.58 -5.09
CA PHE A 105 -22.29 -5.27 -4.25
C PHE A 105 -22.55 -6.32 -3.16
N SER A 106 -21.81 -7.43 -3.13
CA SER A 106 -22.12 -8.58 -2.25
C SER A 106 -21.55 -8.44 -0.84
N HIS A 107 -20.70 -7.44 -0.58
CA HIS A 107 -19.99 -7.26 0.70
C HIS A 107 -20.26 -5.90 1.36
N GLY A 108 -21.49 -5.39 1.24
CA GLY A 108 -21.92 -4.14 1.88
C GLY A 108 -21.84 -2.93 0.95
N ALA A 109 -21.14 -1.88 1.36
CA ALA A 109 -21.01 -0.67 0.54
C ALA A 109 -20.36 -1.00 -0.82
N PRO A 110 -20.91 -0.49 -1.94
CA PRO A 110 -20.37 -0.76 -3.27
C PRO A 110 -18.89 -0.41 -3.36
N ARG A 111 -18.08 -1.33 -3.90
CA ARG A 111 -16.63 -1.14 -4.04
C ARG A 111 -16.11 -1.76 -5.32
N CYS A 112 -15.03 -1.21 -5.85
CA CYS A 112 -14.37 -1.81 -7.01
C CYS A 112 -13.48 -2.97 -6.60
N ALA A 113 -13.82 -4.17 -7.08
CA ALA A 113 -13.09 -5.41 -6.85
C ALA A 113 -12.46 -5.91 -8.16
N ALA A 114 -11.36 -6.65 -8.04
CA ALA A 114 -10.71 -7.28 -9.19
C ALA A 114 -11.58 -8.42 -9.71
N LYS A 115 -11.78 -8.47 -11.04
CA LYS A 115 -12.48 -9.58 -11.68
C LYS A 115 -11.72 -10.88 -11.46
N ILE A 116 -12.47 -11.94 -11.24
CA ILE A 116 -11.94 -13.29 -11.11
C ILE A 116 -11.34 -13.70 -12.47
N ALA A 117 -10.17 -14.33 -12.44
CA ALA A 117 -9.54 -14.85 -13.65
C ALA A 117 -10.46 -15.88 -14.33
N VAL A 118 -10.35 -16.03 -15.65
CA VAL A 118 -11.09 -17.07 -16.37
C VAL A 118 -10.78 -18.44 -15.75
N GLY A 119 -11.81 -19.18 -15.34
CA GLY A 119 -11.68 -20.46 -14.63
C GLY A 119 -11.48 -20.36 -13.11
N GLY A 120 -11.45 -19.16 -12.54
CA GLY A 120 -11.39 -18.95 -11.09
C GLY A 120 -12.73 -19.22 -10.38
N ASN A 121 -12.67 -19.43 -9.07
CA ASN A 121 -13.84 -19.74 -8.25
C ASN A 121 -14.72 -18.49 -8.03
N CYS A 122 -15.99 -18.56 -8.44
CA CYS A 122 -16.98 -17.49 -8.29
C CYS A 122 -17.86 -17.59 -7.03
N GLY A 123 -17.63 -18.55 -6.13
CA GLY A 123 -18.54 -18.91 -5.02
C GLY A 123 -18.86 -17.84 -3.96
N GLY A 124 -18.39 -16.59 -4.13
CA GLY A 124 -18.73 -15.44 -3.28
C GLY A 124 -19.45 -14.29 -4.00
N TYR A 125 -19.80 -14.48 -5.27
CA TYR A 125 -20.49 -13.47 -6.08
C TYR A 125 -21.73 -14.09 -6.73
N SER A 126 -22.89 -13.53 -6.43
CA SER A 126 -24.13 -13.86 -7.13
C SER A 126 -24.24 -13.04 -8.41
N SER A 127 -24.81 -13.66 -9.45
CA SER A 127 -25.20 -13.00 -10.70
C SER A 127 -26.17 -11.84 -10.48
#